data_AF-A0A249E2E7-F1
#
_entry.id   AF-A0A249E2E7-F1
#
_cell.length_a   1.000
_cell.length_b   1.000
_cell.length_c   1.000
_cell.angle_alpha   90.00
_cell.angle_beta   90.00
_cell.angle_gamma   90.00
#
_symmetry.space_group_name_H-M   'P 1'
#
loop_
_entity.id
_entity.type
_entity.pdbx_description
1 polymer ?
#
loop_
_entity_poly.entity_id
_entity_poly.type
_entity_poly.pdbx_seq_one_letter_code
_entity_poly.pdbx_strand_id
1 'polypeptide(L)'
;MNFYDIPISNQQFLIFAIYFTLTKFSGAGVPGGTILVMLPVLEKTLGFTSEMCSLITSIYIVIDCVTSSVNVAGNNIFAIYIYPMYKKLLKI
;
A
#
# COMPACT_ATOMS: atom_id res chain seq x y z
N MET A 1 8.63 16.45 5.97
CA MET A 1 7.68 17.33 5.26
C MET A 1 6.29 16.91 5.70
N ASN A 2 5.69 17.62 6.65
CA ASN A 2 4.35 17.31 7.16
C ASN A 2 3.37 18.20 6.42
N PHE A 3 2.43 17.61 5.68
CA PHE A 3 1.48 18.33 4.82
C PHE A 3 0.49 19.24 5.58
N TYR A 4 0.50 19.24 6.92
CA TYR A 4 -0.47 19.95 7.78
C TYR A 4 0.11 20.39 9.14
N ASP A 5 1.43 20.49 9.30
CA ASP A 5 2.07 20.76 10.60
C ASP A 5 1.70 19.79 11.74
N ILE A 6 1.07 18.65 11.43
CA ILE A 6 0.82 17.57 12.38
C ILE A 6 2.20 17.07 12.85
N PRO A 7 2.52 17.14 14.15
CA PRO A 7 3.81 16.69 14.66
C PRO A 7 3.86 15.16 14.63
N ILE A 8 4.31 14.60 13.51
CA ILE A 8 4.53 13.15 13.37
C ILE A 8 5.95 12.84 13.82
N SER A 9 6.05 12.08 14.92
CA SER A 9 7.32 11.54 15.38
C SER A 9 7.79 10.35 14.51
N ASN A 10 9.10 10.10 14.48
CA ASN A 10 9.66 8.94 13.77
C ASN A 10 9.07 7.61 14.28
N GLN A 11 8.73 7.54 15.57
CA GLN A 11 8.09 6.37 16.17
C GLN A 11 6.66 6.16 15.65
N GLN A 12 5.86 7.23 15.56
CA GLN A 12 4.53 7.15 14.96
C GLN A 12 4.59 6.72 13.50
N PHE A 13 5.55 7.25 12.73
CA PHE A 13 5.75 6.85 11.34
C PHE A 13 6.12 5.37 11.21
N LEU A 14 6.98 4.85 12.09
CA LEU A 14 7.35 3.44 12.11
C LEU A 14 6.14 2.55 12.42
N ILE A 15 5.34 2.92 13.42
CA ILE A 15 4.10 2.21 13.78
C ILE A 15 3.12 2.23 12.59
N PHE A 16 2.94 3.38 11.96
CA PHE A 16 2.14 3.52 10.74
C PHE A 16 2.65 2.59 9.62
N ALA A 17 3.95 2.56 9.33
CA ALA A 17 4.53 1.74 8.27
C ALA A 17 4.29 0.24 8.50
N ILE A 18 4.39 -0.22 9.75
CA ILE A 18 4.10 -1.61 10.11
C ILE A 18 2.63 -1.94 9.85
N TYR A 19 1.70 -1.13 10.39
CA TYR A 19 0.27 -1.36 10.19
C TYR A 19 -0.14 -1.24 8.71
N PHE A 20 0.40 -0.26 7.99
CA PHE A 20 0.19 -0.08 6.56
C PHE A 20 0.58 -1.33 5.78
N THR A 21 1.76 -1.88 6.07
CA THR A 21 2.27 -3.08 5.40
C THR A 21 1.37 -4.28 5.66
N LEU A 22 0.96 -4.50 6.92
CA LEU A 22 0.04 -5.59 7.26
C LEU A 22 -1.32 -5.44 6.57
N THR A 23 -1.88 -4.24 6.57
CA THR A 23 -3.18 -3.96 5.93
C THR A 23 -3.15 -4.17 4.42
N LYS A 24 -2.01 -3.92 3.75
CA LYS A 24 -1.85 -4.19 2.32
C LYS A 24 -2.03 -5.66 1.96
N PHE A 25 -1.70 -6.59 2.85
CA PHE A 25 -1.94 -8.02 2.65
C PHE A 25 -3.36 -8.47 3.03
N SER A 26 -4.03 -7.73 3.93
CA SER A 26 -5.36 -8.09 4.43
C SER A 26 -6.50 -7.90 3.42
N GLY A 27 -6.32 -7.05 2.41
CA GLY A 27 -7.38 -6.70 1.44
C GLY A 27 -7.26 -7.39 0.08
N ALA A 28 -6.39 -8.39 -0.06
CA ALA A 28 -6.15 -9.04 -1.34
C ALA A 28 -7.43 -9.70 -1.89
N GLY A 29 -7.91 -9.22 -3.05
CA GLY A 29 -9.06 -9.78 -3.76
C GLY A 29 -10.38 -9.01 -3.63
N VAL A 30 -10.45 -7.95 -2.81
CA VAL A 30 -11.62 -7.07 -2.72
C VAL A 30 -11.34 -5.73 -3.41
N PRO A 31 -12.09 -5.33 -4.45
CA PRO A 31 -11.96 -4.01 -5.06
C PRO A 31 -12.18 -2.91 -4.02
N GLY A 32 -11.21 -2.00 -3.84
CA GLY A 32 -11.27 -0.98 -2.78
C GLY A 32 -11.12 -1.51 -1.33
N GLY A 33 -10.94 -2.81 -1.11
CA GLY A 33 -10.84 -3.38 0.24
C GLY A 33 -9.62 -2.86 1.01
N THR A 34 -8.50 -2.70 0.32
CA THR A 34 -7.26 -2.20 0.94
C THR A 34 -7.40 -0.79 1.51
N ILE A 35 -8.14 0.12 0.85
CA ILE A 35 -8.29 1.49 1.37
C ILE A 35 -9.25 1.53 2.56
N LEU A 36 -10.33 0.73 2.54
CA LEU A 36 -11.31 0.68 3.61
C LEU A 36 -10.71 0.18 4.94
N VAL A 37 -9.79 -0.80 4.87
CA VAL A 37 -9.06 -1.29 6.06
C VAL A 37 -7.97 -0.30 6.49
N MET A 38 -7.53 0.59 5.60
CA MET A 38 -6.50 1.61 5.87
C MET A 38 -7.05 2.88 6.53
N LEU A 39 -8.31 3.24 6.29
CA LEU A 39 -8.92 4.45 6.86
C LEU A 39 -8.81 4.53 8.39
N PRO A 40 -9.16 3.48 9.17
CA PRO A 40 -9.03 3.53 10.62
C PRO A 40 -7.58 3.62 11.10
N VAL A 41 -6.63 3.11 10.31
CA VAL A 41 -5.19 3.21 10.61
C VAL A 41 -4.73 4.64 10.43
N LEU A 42 -5.12 5.32 9.36
CA LEU A 42 -4.79 6.73 9.10
C LEU A 42 -5.35 7.66 10.19
N GLU A 43 -6.61 7.46 10.57
CA GLU A 43 -7.25 8.25 11.64
C GLU A 43 -6.58 8.01 12.99
N LYS A 44 -6.33 6.75 13.37
CA LYS A 44 -5.81 6.41 14.71
C LYS A 44 -4.31 6.62 14.87
N THR A 45 -3.51 6.48 13.81
CA THR A 45 -2.04 6.58 13.90
C THR A 45 -1.49 7.93 13.50
N LEU A 46 -2.13 8.60 12.52
CA LEU A 46 -1.67 9.88 11.99
C LEU A 46 -2.61 11.05 12.31
N GLY A 47 -3.78 10.78 12.91
CA GLY A 47 -4.71 11.83 13.32
C GLY A 47 -5.42 12.52 12.15
N PHE A 48 -5.59 11.81 11.02
CA PHE A 48 -6.25 12.39 9.85
C PHE A 48 -7.73 12.67 10.14
N THR A 49 -8.24 13.79 9.62
CA THR A 49 -9.67 14.11 9.71
C THR A 49 -10.47 13.27 8.71
N SER A 50 -11.78 13.16 8.94
CA SER A 50 -12.69 12.47 8.03
C SER A 50 -12.67 13.07 6.61
N GLU A 51 -12.45 14.39 6.47
CA GLU A 51 -12.32 15.03 5.15
C GLU A 51 -11.03 14.61 4.41
N MET A 52 -9.91 14.48 5.12
CA MET A 52 -8.67 14.01 4.53
C MET A 52 -8.80 12.55 4.07
N CYS A 53 -9.43 11.72 4.91
CA CYS A 53 -9.74 10.33 4.61
C CYS A 53 -10.65 10.17 3.37
N SER A 54 -11.67 11.01 3.24
CA SER A 54 -12.59 10.97 2.08
C SER A 54 -11.90 11.39 0.78
N LEU A 55 -11.00 12.38 0.84
CA LEU A 55 -10.17 12.78 -0.30
C LEU A 55 -9.24 11.65 -0.76
N ILE A 56 -8.54 11.01 0.18
CA ILE A 56 -7.65 9.88 -0.11
C ILE A 56 -8.45 8.72 -0.74
N THR A 57 -9.62 8.42 -0.19
CA THR A 57 -10.50 7.36 -0.71
C THR A 57 -10.97 7.67 -2.13
N SER A 58 -11.36 8.92 -2.40
CA SER A 58 -11.79 9.36 -3.73
C SER A 58 -10.68 9.22 -4.76
N ILE A 59 -9.46 9.65 -4.42
CA ILE A 59 -8.29 9.47 -5.29
C ILE A 59 -7.99 7.99 -5.49
N TYR A 60 -8.03 7.19 -4.43
CA TYR A 60 -7.77 5.76 -4.47
C TYR A 60 -8.69 5.05 -5.48
N ILE A 61 -9.99 5.34 -5.44
CA ILE A 61 -10.97 4.76 -6.37
C ILE A 61 -10.62 5.10 -7.83
N VAL A 62 -10.21 6.34 -8.10
CA VAL A 62 -9.84 6.79 -9.46
C VAL A 62 -8.59 6.06 -9.97
N ILE A 63 -7.61 5.81 -9.11
CA ILE A 63 -6.32 5.21 -9.51
C ILE A 63 -6.21 3.70 -9.28
N ASP A 64 -7.26 3.04 -8.78
CA ASP A 64 -7.23 1.62 -8.39
C ASP A 64 -6.87 0.71 -9.57
N CYS A 65 -7.42 1.01 -10.75
CA CYS A 65 -7.12 0.29 -12.00
C CYS A 65 -5.64 0.41 -12.40
N VAL A 66 -5.06 1.61 -12.25
CA VAL A 66 -3.65 1.86 -12.56
C VAL A 66 -2.76 1.11 -11.57
N THR A 67 -3.08 1.20 -10.29
CA THR A 67 -2.32 0.54 -9.21
C THR A 67 -2.34 -0.98 -9.37
N SER A 68 -3.50 -1.54 -9.68
CA SER A 68 -3.66 -2.98 -9.96
C SER A 68 -2.87 -3.41 -11.20
N SER A 69 -2.89 -2.62 -12.26
CA SER A 69 -2.14 -2.91 -13.50
C SER A 69 -0.62 -2.89 -13.26
N VAL A 70 -0.12 -1.91 -12.50
CA VAL A 70 1.30 -1.83 -12.14
C VAL A 70 1.71 -3.01 -11.25
N ASN A 71 0.84 -3.47 -10.34
CA ASN A 71 1.10 -4.64 -9.51
C ASN A 71 1.28 -5.93 -10.35
N VAL A 72 0.40 -6.16 -11.31
CA VAL A 72 0.52 -7.30 -12.24
C VAL A 72 1.78 -7.17 -13.11
N ALA A 73 2.08 -5.98 -13.63
CA ALA A 73 3.29 -5.73 -14.41
C ALA A 73 4.56 -5.99 -13.58
N GLY A 74 4.61 -5.54 -12.33
CA GLY A 74 5.73 -5.77 -11.42
C GLY A 74 5.99 -7.26 -11.16
N ASN A 75 4.92 -8.04 -10.95
CA ASN A 75 5.02 -9.49 -10.78
C ASN A 75 5.55 -10.19 -12.04
N ASN A 76 5.11 -9.76 -13.23
CA ASN A 76 5.63 -10.28 -14.49
C ASN A 76 7.12 -9.97 -14.67
N ILE A 77 7.53 -8.74 -14.40
CA ILE A 77 8.93 -8.32 -14.46
C ILE A 77 9.77 -9.15 -13.47
N PHE A 78 9.29 -9.33 -12.24
CA PHE A 78 9.97 -10.16 -11.24
C PHE A 78 10.14 -11.61 -11.73
N ALA A 79 9.10 -12.21 -12.31
CA ALA A 79 9.18 -13.56 -12.85
C ALA A 79 10.22 -13.69 -13.97
N ILE A 80 10.30 -12.71 -14.87
CA ILE A 80 11.30 -12.66 -15.96
C ILE A 80 12.73 -12.64 -15.40
N TYR A 81 12.99 -11.92 -14.31
CA TYR A 81 14.33 -11.85 -13.72
C TYR A 81 14.68 -13.06 -12.85
N ILE A 82 13.71 -13.61 -12.12
CA ILE A 82 13.93 -14.75 -11.23
C ILE A 82 14.04 -16.05 -12.02
N TYR A 83 13.27 -16.23 -13.08
CA TYR A 83 13.25 -17.48 -13.84
C TYR A 83 14.66 -17.92 -14.34
N PRO A 84 15.50 -17.05 -14.93
CA PRO A 84 16.88 -17.39 -15.30
C PRO A 84 17.77 -17.76 -14.11
N MET A 85 17.59 -17.09 -12.96
CA MET A 85 18.36 -17.37 -11.75
C MET A 85 17.96 -18.73 -11.16
N TYR A 86 16.66 -19.01 -11.11
CA TYR A 86 16.09 -20.28 -10.66
C TYR A 86 16.53 -21.43 -11.58
N LYS A 87 16.51 -21.21 -12.89
CA LYS A 87 16.99 -22.17 -13.90
C LYS A 87 18.45 -22.56 -13.67
N LYS A 88 19.33 -21.56 -13.45
CA LYS A 88 20.74 -21.79 -13.11
C LYS A 88 20.92 -22.55 -11.79
N LEU A 89 20.12 -22.24 -10.77
CA LEU A 89 20.14 -22.91 -9.46
C LEU A 89 19.75 -24.39 -9.56
N LEU A 90 18.77 -24.73 -10.39
CA LEU A 90 18.29 -26.10 -10.55
C LEU A 90 19.02 -26.92 -11.63
N LYS A 91 19.95 -26.32 -12.39
CA LYS A 91 20.64 -26.95 -13.53
C LYS A 91 19.69 -27.59 -14.57
N ILE A 92 18.52 -26.99 -14.75
CA ILE A 92 17.57 -27.27 -15.85
C ILE A 92 17.78 -26.18 -16.91
#